data_AF-A0A5M9LHD2-F1
#
_entry.id   AF-A0A5M9LHD2-F1
#
_cell.length_a   1.000
_cell.length_b   1.000
_cell.length_c   1.000
_cell.angle_alpha   90.00
_cell.angle_beta   90.00
_cell.angle_gamma   90.00
#
_symmetry.space_group_name_H-M   'P 1'
#
loop_
_entity.id
_entity.type
_entity.pdbx_description
1 polymer ?
#
loop_
_entity_poly.entity_id
_entity_poly.type
_entity_poly.pdbx_seq_one_letter_code
_entity_poly.pdbx_strand_id
1 'polypeptide(L)'
;MLGSDQVGKQPLAILGTWIQSIPSRIGSNRTLDLAVEFLVNSYAAYRDRMHSKRKLAAQSKAKALRELQLVVLGVQSTTTYDVVLATKMHFAAEALMGIDTMYHAIHAFGLAELLKSGTVSDVDDEHFWNLIDNTYIDDVNEAMLAGRKSVYDNDFYLSATYPPPIDSTTILLSATQRASISTMHVFIQCPRAVYLIRHAILNPDDAGALAAAVSHMESLIQVDLSQHVSELMQAAVTVAAIPPCPEIADIMPNTLEFDCVQSMILCTRYWMLQNVLCGLADSLYRHFPAEAALSLIPPPDRLRIIDVDSALHLAKSLRWANSISQNLPLVPLRLHTPLQISIGPWYRILRNISFQHPHSPHIDLLSETAFELSRAARMKAWIIAQCNLIHTQWDVSIVEESPLLEALDAMAGEPIPDWLPIRVRFEAEDGEMVMKLDYENKTGSYSERYDVSEPSPRERMPHPGIPGQEWQRQNIGVQSLPFREDRGGGGHGAGFDKRGKNACLAPSWSPRAVDVLHSTGRNLCSTSGWWPDNERTGTVLLDSTHKVSVFSRVEDTGAGGGVVFGNGGQRHG
;
A
#
# COMPACT_ATOMS: atom_id res chain seq x y z
N MET A 1 -3.04 19.44 -16.68
CA MET A 1 -4.21 19.25 -15.79
C MET A 1 -3.72 18.74 -14.43
N LEU A 2 -3.04 19.48 -13.57
CA LEU A 2 -3.27 20.85 -13.08
C LEU A 2 -1.89 21.41 -12.65
N GLY A 3 -1.36 22.40 -13.37
CA GLY A 3 -0.08 23.05 -13.04
C GLY A 3 0.65 23.61 -14.26
N SER A 4 1.51 24.62 -14.05
CA SER A 4 2.46 25.16 -15.04
C SER A 4 3.79 24.41 -15.06
N ASP A 5 3.91 23.36 -14.25
CA ASP A 5 5.15 22.59 -14.07
C ASP A 5 5.46 21.73 -15.30
N GLN A 6 6.76 21.45 -15.49
CA GLN A 6 7.24 20.55 -16.55
C GLN A 6 6.48 19.22 -16.51
N VAL A 7 6.14 18.66 -17.66
CA VAL A 7 5.26 17.47 -17.79
C VAL A 7 5.68 16.31 -16.88
N GLY A 8 6.99 16.03 -16.78
CA GLY A 8 7.53 14.96 -15.91
C GLY A 8 7.56 15.28 -14.41
N LYS A 9 7.33 16.54 -14.03
CA LYS A 9 7.38 17.06 -12.65
C LYS A 9 6.02 17.56 -12.16
N GLN A 10 4.92 17.13 -12.78
CA GLN A 10 3.58 17.48 -12.30
C GLN A 10 3.21 16.59 -11.10
N PRO A 11 2.70 17.14 -9.98
CA PRO A 11 2.35 16.34 -8.80
C PRO A 11 1.31 15.26 -9.10
N LEU A 12 0.33 15.54 -9.96
CA LEU A 12 -0.71 14.58 -10.35
C LEU A 12 -0.20 13.47 -11.27
N ALA A 13 1.05 13.57 -11.75
CA ALA A 13 1.69 12.46 -12.44
C ALA A 13 1.84 11.23 -11.53
N ILE A 14 1.64 11.33 -10.20
CA ILE A 14 1.57 10.14 -9.33
C ILE A 14 0.45 9.17 -9.69
N LEU A 15 -0.57 9.64 -10.44
CA LEU A 15 -1.71 8.81 -10.80
C LEU A 15 -1.37 7.85 -11.93
N GLY A 16 -0.42 8.20 -12.80
CA GLY A 16 -0.08 7.42 -14.00
C GLY A 16 -0.40 8.15 -15.31
N THR A 17 0.00 7.55 -16.43
CA THR A 17 -0.29 8.06 -17.78
C THR A 17 -1.76 7.89 -18.16
N TRP A 18 -2.53 7.01 -17.52
CA TRP A 18 -3.96 6.85 -17.82
C TRP A 18 -4.77 8.13 -17.68
N ILE A 19 -4.32 9.09 -16.85
CA ILE A 19 -4.96 10.39 -16.72
C ILE A 19 -4.92 11.20 -18.04
N GLN A 20 -3.98 10.89 -18.94
CA GLN A 20 -3.86 11.53 -20.24
C GLN A 20 -4.97 11.12 -21.21
N SER A 21 -5.60 9.96 -20.99
CA SER A 21 -6.77 9.51 -21.76
C SER A 21 -8.08 10.21 -21.37
N ILE A 22 -8.10 10.89 -20.23
CA ILE A 22 -9.34 11.44 -19.67
C ILE A 22 -9.94 12.57 -20.52
N PRO A 23 -9.17 13.57 -21.00
CA PRO A 23 -9.74 14.69 -21.75
C PRO A 23 -10.51 14.25 -23.01
N SER A 24 -10.03 13.23 -23.73
CA SER A 24 -10.68 12.72 -24.93
C SER A 24 -11.94 11.89 -24.63
N ARG A 25 -12.12 11.45 -23.37
CA ARG A 25 -13.28 10.67 -22.92
C ARG A 25 -14.38 11.53 -22.31
N ILE A 26 -14.12 12.81 -22.00
CA ILE A 26 -15.15 13.71 -21.45
C ILE A 26 -16.31 13.85 -22.46
N GLY A 27 -17.53 13.66 -21.98
CA GLY A 27 -18.77 13.68 -22.78
C GLY A 27 -19.16 12.33 -23.38
N SER A 28 -18.32 11.30 -23.26
CA SER A 28 -18.62 9.96 -23.78
C SER A 28 -19.38 9.08 -22.78
N ASN A 29 -19.13 9.28 -21.48
CA ASN A 29 -19.72 8.48 -20.41
C ASN A 29 -20.07 9.37 -19.22
N ARG A 30 -21.36 9.40 -18.87
CA ARG A 30 -21.88 10.23 -17.78
C ARG A 30 -21.24 9.91 -16.42
N THR A 31 -20.95 8.65 -16.12
CA THR A 31 -20.33 8.25 -14.85
C THR A 31 -18.92 8.81 -14.74
N LEU A 32 -18.15 8.73 -15.84
CA LEU A 32 -16.81 9.28 -15.91
C LEU A 32 -16.85 10.80 -15.82
N ASP A 33 -17.75 11.47 -16.53
CA ASP A 33 -17.88 12.94 -16.51
C ASP A 33 -18.14 13.48 -15.09
N LEU A 34 -19.01 12.80 -14.33
CA LEU A 34 -19.30 13.19 -12.95
C LEU A 34 -18.12 12.91 -12.01
N ALA A 35 -17.36 11.84 -12.25
CA ALA A 35 -16.14 11.56 -11.50
C ALA A 35 -15.04 12.61 -11.77
N VAL A 36 -14.91 13.07 -13.03
CA VAL A 36 -14.02 14.18 -13.40
C VAL A 36 -14.46 15.48 -12.71
N GLU A 37 -15.76 15.80 -12.74
CA GLU A 37 -16.34 16.97 -12.05
C GLU A 37 -16.00 16.94 -10.56
N PHE A 38 -16.17 15.78 -9.91
CA PHE A 38 -15.82 15.59 -8.50
C PHE A 38 -14.32 15.81 -8.25
N LEU A 39 -13.43 15.18 -9.02
CA LEU A 39 -11.98 15.34 -8.87
C LEU A 39 -11.53 16.80 -8.98
N VAL A 40 -12.04 17.53 -9.98
CA VAL A 40 -11.71 18.95 -10.19
C VAL A 40 -12.18 19.81 -9.02
N ASN A 41 -13.40 19.57 -8.52
CA ASN A 41 -13.92 20.30 -7.37
C ASN A 41 -13.16 19.97 -6.07
N SER A 42 -12.75 18.71 -5.88
CA SER A 42 -11.92 18.28 -4.75
C SER A 42 -10.54 18.94 -4.78
N TYR A 43 -9.91 19.02 -5.95
CA TYR A 43 -8.65 19.75 -6.10
C TYR A 43 -8.80 21.24 -5.75
N ALA A 44 -9.87 21.89 -6.22
CA ALA A 44 -10.15 23.29 -5.87
C ALA A 44 -10.41 23.46 -4.36
N ALA A 45 -11.12 22.51 -3.73
CA ALA A 45 -11.36 22.50 -2.29
C ALA A 45 -10.07 22.34 -1.47
N TYR A 46 -9.17 21.45 -1.91
CA TYR A 46 -7.87 21.24 -1.31
C TYR A 46 -7.00 22.50 -1.40
N ARG A 47 -6.85 23.05 -2.62
CA ARG A 47 -5.98 24.18 -2.91
C ARG A 47 -6.44 25.47 -2.24
N ASP A 48 -7.73 25.81 -2.36
CA ASP A 48 -8.24 27.10 -1.92
C ASP A 48 -8.71 27.09 -0.46
N ARG A 49 -8.96 25.90 0.11
CA ARG A 49 -9.47 25.67 1.49
C ARG A 49 -10.76 26.44 1.84
N MET A 50 -11.46 27.01 0.87
CA MET A 50 -12.69 27.76 1.08
C MET A 50 -13.89 26.84 1.40
N HIS A 51 -14.73 27.25 2.35
CA HIS A 51 -15.96 26.52 2.71
C HIS A 51 -16.89 26.30 1.50
N SER A 52 -17.02 27.30 0.63
CA SER A 52 -17.83 27.20 -0.60
C SER A 52 -17.32 26.13 -1.56
N LYS A 53 -16.00 25.98 -1.72
CA LYS A 53 -15.38 24.95 -2.57
C LYS A 53 -15.52 23.56 -1.96
N ARG A 54 -15.34 23.43 -0.64
CA ARG A 54 -15.60 22.16 0.08
C ARG A 54 -17.06 21.72 -0.07
N LYS A 55 -18.01 22.65 0.05
CA LYS A 55 -19.43 22.37 -0.16
C LYS A 55 -19.73 21.93 -1.59
N LEU A 56 -19.14 22.59 -2.58
CA LEU A 56 -19.29 22.21 -3.99
C LEU A 56 -18.72 20.81 -4.25
N ALA A 57 -17.52 20.51 -3.74
CA ALA A 57 -16.90 19.20 -3.85
C ALA A 57 -17.78 18.09 -3.23
N ALA A 58 -18.33 18.32 -2.04
CA ALA A 58 -19.26 17.39 -1.39
C ALA A 58 -20.56 17.16 -2.19
N GLN A 59 -21.09 18.21 -2.84
CA GLN A 59 -22.26 18.08 -3.71
C GLN A 59 -21.94 17.27 -4.97
N SER A 60 -20.80 17.53 -5.63
CA SER A 60 -20.35 16.72 -6.77
C SER A 60 -20.04 15.28 -6.38
N LYS A 61 -19.49 15.03 -5.18
CA LYS A 61 -19.28 13.68 -4.62
C LYS A 61 -20.60 12.91 -4.57
N ALA A 62 -21.63 13.49 -3.94
CA ALA A 62 -22.92 12.82 -3.78
C ALA A 62 -23.57 12.48 -5.14
N LYS A 63 -23.45 13.38 -6.12
CA LYS A 63 -23.95 13.18 -7.49
C LYS A 63 -23.16 12.08 -8.23
N ALA A 64 -21.84 12.13 -8.19
CA ALA A 64 -20.96 11.18 -8.88
C ALA A 64 -21.08 9.78 -8.27
N LEU A 65 -21.09 9.67 -6.95
CA LEU A 65 -21.23 8.39 -6.25
C LEU A 65 -22.58 7.73 -6.54
N ARG A 66 -23.67 8.51 -6.59
CA ARG A 66 -24.99 7.98 -6.93
C ARG A 66 -25.01 7.40 -8.34
N GLU A 67 -24.40 8.07 -9.31
CA GLU A 67 -24.31 7.55 -10.68
C GLU A 67 -23.46 6.28 -10.72
N LEU A 68 -22.29 6.27 -10.07
CA LEU A 68 -21.42 5.10 -9.99
C LEU A 68 -22.15 3.90 -9.38
N GLN A 69 -22.90 4.11 -8.30
CA GLN A 69 -23.72 3.06 -7.67
C GLN A 69 -24.79 2.53 -8.61
N LEU A 70 -25.50 3.41 -9.35
CA LEU A 70 -26.51 2.98 -10.32
C LEU A 70 -25.90 2.12 -11.43
N VAL A 71 -24.72 2.50 -11.94
CA VAL A 71 -24.02 1.71 -12.96
C VAL A 71 -23.55 0.37 -12.38
N VAL A 72 -22.89 0.36 -11.22
CA VAL A 72 -22.39 -0.88 -10.61
C VAL A 72 -23.53 -1.85 -10.27
N LEU A 73 -24.68 -1.36 -9.77
CA LEU A 73 -25.85 -2.19 -9.47
C LEU A 73 -26.63 -2.61 -10.72
N GLY A 74 -26.56 -1.82 -11.79
CA GLY A 74 -27.27 -2.06 -13.05
C GLY A 74 -26.53 -2.99 -14.03
N VAL A 75 -25.24 -3.25 -13.83
CA VAL A 75 -24.44 -4.10 -14.72
C VAL A 75 -24.82 -5.57 -14.52
N GLN A 76 -25.48 -6.14 -15.53
CA GLN A 76 -25.54 -7.59 -15.71
C GLN A 76 -24.36 -8.00 -16.62
N SER A 77 -23.30 -8.54 -16.00
CA SER A 77 -22.25 -9.42 -16.54
C SER A 77 -20.82 -8.91 -16.82
N THR A 78 -20.53 -7.62 -17.13
CA THR A 78 -19.13 -7.25 -17.47
C THR A 78 -18.70 -5.86 -16.97
N THR A 79 -17.54 -5.79 -16.30
CA THR A 79 -16.87 -4.54 -15.90
C THR A 79 -16.38 -3.77 -17.12
N THR A 80 -16.69 -2.48 -17.22
CA THR A 80 -16.21 -1.60 -18.30
C THR A 80 -15.05 -0.71 -17.83
N TYR A 81 -14.19 -0.30 -18.77
CA TYR A 81 -13.04 0.56 -18.45
C TYR A 81 -13.46 1.92 -17.86
N ASP A 82 -14.56 2.52 -18.32
CA ASP A 82 -15.05 3.79 -17.78
C ASP A 82 -15.47 3.69 -16.31
N VAL A 83 -16.01 2.54 -15.87
CA VAL A 83 -16.35 2.30 -14.45
C VAL A 83 -15.07 2.20 -13.61
N VAL A 84 -14.04 1.54 -14.13
CA VAL A 84 -12.72 1.47 -13.48
C VAL A 84 -12.10 2.87 -13.37
N LEU A 85 -12.09 3.64 -14.45
CA LEU A 85 -11.58 5.02 -14.46
C LEU A 85 -12.36 5.91 -13.49
N ALA A 86 -13.69 5.86 -13.51
CA ALA A 86 -14.52 6.62 -12.59
C ALA A 86 -14.24 6.26 -11.13
N THR A 87 -14.04 4.98 -10.82
CA THR A 87 -13.70 4.51 -9.47
C THR A 87 -12.32 5.02 -9.04
N LYS A 88 -11.31 4.98 -9.93
CA LYS A 88 -9.97 5.53 -9.65
C LYS A 88 -9.98 7.04 -9.47
N MET A 89 -10.84 7.77 -10.18
CA MET A 89 -11.04 9.19 -9.95
C MET A 89 -11.68 9.49 -8.60
N HIS A 90 -12.66 8.69 -8.17
CA HIS A 90 -13.22 8.83 -6.82
C HIS A 90 -12.15 8.59 -5.76
N PHE A 91 -11.33 7.55 -5.89
CA PHE A 91 -10.18 7.31 -5.03
C PHE A 91 -9.29 8.56 -4.91
N ALA A 92 -8.88 9.15 -6.03
CA ALA A 92 -8.02 10.33 -6.03
C ALA A 92 -8.72 11.58 -5.46
N ALA A 93 -10.01 11.76 -5.76
CA ALA A 93 -10.80 12.89 -5.29
C ALA A 93 -11.03 12.86 -3.78
N GLU A 94 -11.30 11.68 -3.21
CA GLU A 94 -11.44 11.47 -1.77
C GLU A 94 -10.13 11.73 -1.03
N ALA A 95 -8.99 11.29 -1.58
CA ALA A 95 -7.68 11.58 -1.00
C ALA A 95 -7.40 13.09 -0.91
N LEU A 96 -7.82 13.87 -1.92
CA LEU A 96 -7.73 15.34 -1.90
C LEU A 96 -8.71 16.00 -0.93
N MET A 97 -9.84 15.36 -0.64
CA MET A 97 -10.84 15.87 0.30
C MET A 97 -10.45 15.66 1.76
N GLY A 98 -9.59 14.68 2.04
CA GLY A 98 -9.05 14.39 3.37
C GLY A 98 -8.66 12.92 3.50
N ILE A 99 -7.37 12.65 3.65
CA ILE A 99 -6.84 11.28 3.82
C ILE A 99 -7.27 10.69 5.16
N ASP A 100 -7.41 11.55 6.17
CA ASP A 100 -7.93 11.28 7.52
C ASP A 100 -9.37 10.75 7.56
N THR A 101 -10.10 10.82 6.45
CA THR A 101 -11.45 10.23 6.34
C THR A 101 -11.43 8.77 5.91
N MET A 102 -10.33 8.33 5.28
CA MET A 102 -10.16 6.98 4.72
C MET A 102 -11.24 6.53 3.71
N TYR A 103 -12.09 7.43 3.22
CA TYR A 103 -13.09 7.08 2.20
C TYR A 103 -12.50 6.71 0.84
N HIS A 104 -11.32 7.26 0.51
CA HIS A 104 -10.56 6.87 -0.68
C HIS A 104 -10.31 5.36 -0.68
N ALA A 105 -10.13 4.80 0.51
CA ALA A 105 -9.85 3.42 0.71
C ALA A 105 -11.03 2.58 0.16
N ILE A 106 -12.31 2.91 0.40
CA ILE A 106 -13.47 2.18 -0.17
C ILE A 106 -13.34 1.96 -1.70
N HIS A 107 -12.85 2.96 -2.41
CA HIS A 107 -12.65 2.88 -3.86
C HIS A 107 -11.43 2.05 -4.26
N ALA A 108 -10.39 1.94 -3.43
CA ALA A 108 -9.28 1.02 -3.65
C ALA A 108 -9.77 -0.44 -3.65
N PHE A 109 -10.66 -0.81 -2.71
CA PHE A 109 -11.29 -2.13 -2.70
C PHE A 109 -12.20 -2.34 -3.90
N GLY A 110 -13.04 -1.35 -4.21
CA GLY A 110 -13.87 -1.39 -5.41
C GLY A 110 -13.04 -1.65 -6.67
N LEU A 111 -11.87 -1.02 -6.79
CA LEU A 111 -10.94 -1.28 -7.89
C LEU A 111 -10.39 -2.71 -7.88
N ALA A 112 -9.97 -3.21 -6.72
CA ALA A 112 -9.49 -4.60 -6.58
C ALA A 112 -10.56 -5.60 -7.04
N GLU A 113 -11.82 -5.40 -6.62
CA GLU A 113 -12.95 -6.25 -7.01
C GLU A 113 -13.29 -6.15 -8.50
N LEU A 114 -13.24 -4.95 -9.07
CA LEU A 114 -13.51 -4.71 -10.49
C LEU A 114 -12.41 -5.30 -11.38
N LEU A 115 -11.16 -5.33 -10.90
CA LEU A 115 -9.99 -5.78 -11.66
C LEU A 115 -9.63 -7.25 -11.42
N LYS A 116 -10.11 -7.90 -10.35
CA LYS A 116 -9.67 -9.26 -9.96
C LYS A 116 -9.69 -10.31 -11.08
N SER A 117 -10.68 -10.25 -11.98
CA SER A 117 -10.84 -11.22 -13.07
C SER A 117 -9.90 -10.98 -14.26
N GLY A 118 -9.23 -9.82 -14.31
CA GLY A 118 -8.47 -9.36 -15.47
C GLY A 118 -9.32 -8.98 -16.68
N THR A 119 -10.64 -9.19 -16.63
CA THR A 119 -11.54 -9.00 -17.78
C THR A 119 -12.27 -7.67 -17.65
N VAL A 120 -11.82 -6.68 -18.41
CA VAL A 120 -12.44 -5.35 -18.52
C VAL A 120 -12.78 -5.10 -19.99
N SER A 121 -14.00 -4.65 -20.28
CA SER A 121 -14.41 -4.30 -21.64
C SER A 121 -14.00 -2.87 -22.00
N ASP A 122 -13.84 -2.62 -23.30
CA ASP A 122 -13.59 -1.29 -23.87
C ASP A 122 -12.33 -0.61 -23.31
N VAL A 123 -11.31 -1.43 -23.03
CA VAL A 123 -10.03 -0.98 -22.50
C VAL A 123 -9.26 -0.13 -23.49
N ASP A 124 -8.52 0.82 -22.93
CA ASP A 124 -7.50 1.58 -23.64
C ASP A 124 -6.17 0.84 -23.51
N ASP A 125 -5.78 0.08 -24.52
CA ASP A 125 -4.58 -0.77 -24.46
C ASP A 125 -3.30 0.04 -24.16
N GLU A 126 -3.26 1.32 -24.52
CA GLU A 126 -2.12 2.21 -24.25
C GLU A 126 -1.96 2.51 -22.76
N HIS A 127 -3.08 2.63 -22.04
CA HIS A 127 -3.12 3.19 -20.69
C HIS A 127 -3.59 2.22 -19.61
N PHE A 128 -4.27 1.13 -19.99
CA PHE A 128 -4.89 0.19 -19.06
C PHE A 128 -3.86 -0.47 -18.13
N TRP A 129 -2.73 -0.93 -18.68
CA TRP A 129 -1.66 -1.52 -17.88
C TRP A 129 -1.00 -0.54 -16.93
N ASN A 130 -0.91 0.74 -17.31
CA ASN A 130 -0.43 1.78 -16.41
C ASN A 130 -1.41 2.03 -15.25
N LEU A 131 -2.73 1.94 -15.50
CA LEU A 131 -3.74 2.00 -14.44
C LEU A 131 -3.63 0.83 -13.47
N ILE A 132 -3.42 -0.39 -13.97
CA ILE A 132 -3.19 -1.58 -13.14
C ILE A 132 -1.94 -1.39 -12.29
N ASP A 133 -0.81 -0.99 -12.89
CA ASP A 133 0.47 -0.76 -12.20
C ASP A 133 0.34 0.26 -11.06
N ASN A 134 -0.51 1.27 -11.22
CA ASN A 134 -0.79 2.29 -10.20
C ASN A 134 -1.86 1.89 -9.16
N THR A 135 -2.36 0.65 -9.20
CA THR A 135 -3.48 0.19 -8.36
C THR A 135 -3.20 -1.08 -7.58
N TYR A 136 -2.51 -2.08 -8.15
CA TYR A 136 -2.35 -3.38 -7.49
C TYR A 136 -1.63 -3.30 -6.13
N ILE A 137 -0.72 -2.33 -5.97
CA ILE A 137 0.11 -2.19 -4.78
C ILE A 137 -0.70 -1.90 -3.52
N ASP A 138 -1.86 -1.27 -3.70
CA ASP A 138 -2.80 -0.98 -2.63
C ASP A 138 -3.32 -2.31 -2.05
N ASP A 139 -3.83 -3.22 -2.89
CA ASP A 139 -4.26 -4.56 -2.47
C ASP A 139 -3.13 -5.40 -1.86
N VAL A 140 -1.95 -5.41 -2.50
CA VAL A 140 -0.80 -6.20 -2.05
C VAL A 140 -0.35 -5.83 -0.64
N ASN A 141 -0.24 -4.54 -0.32
CA ASN A 141 0.19 -4.10 1.01
C ASN A 141 -0.78 -4.51 2.12
N GLU A 142 -2.09 -4.40 1.87
CA GLU A 142 -3.07 -4.83 2.86
C GLU A 142 -3.21 -6.32 2.95
N ALA A 143 -3.09 -7.04 1.82
CA ALA A 143 -3.08 -8.49 1.84
C ALA A 143 -1.95 -9.04 2.72
N MET A 144 -0.76 -8.44 2.68
CA MET A 144 0.34 -8.79 3.58
C MET A 144 0.00 -8.56 5.06
N LEU A 145 -0.60 -7.41 5.40
CA LEU A 145 -0.98 -7.06 6.78
C LEU A 145 -2.15 -7.90 7.31
N ALA A 146 -3.13 -8.19 6.45
CA ALA A 146 -4.32 -8.98 6.78
C ALA A 146 -4.06 -10.49 6.71
N GLY A 147 -2.86 -10.92 6.27
CA GLY A 147 -2.50 -12.33 6.16
C GLY A 147 -3.29 -13.10 5.10
N ARG A 148 -3.77 -12.43 4.05
CA ARG A 148 -4.50 -13.03 2.92
C ARG A 148 -3.66 -13.02 1.64
N LYS A 149 -4.12 -13.72 0.61
CA LYS A 149 -3.56 -13.59 -0.74
C LYS A 149 -4.01 -12.28 -1.40
N SER A 150 -3.21 -11.76 -2.32
CA SER A 150 -3.61 -10.66 -3.20
C SER A 150 -4.68 -11.16 -4.18
N VAL A 151 -5.65 -10.31 -4.53
CA VAL A 151 -6.62 -10.66 -5.59
C VAL A 151 -5.94 -10.76 -6.96
N TYR A 152 -4.75 -10.15 -7.10
CA TYR A 152 -3.92 -10.20 -8.30
C TYR A 152 -3.03 -11.45 -8.36
N ASP A 153 -2.91 -12.24 -7.28
CA ASP A 153 -2.21 -13.54 -7.30
C ASP A 153 -3.09 -14.62 -7.93
N ASN A 154 -3.35 -14.51 -9.24
CA ASN A 154 -4.18 -15.42 -10.00
C ASN A 154 -3.62 -15.69 -11.40
N ASP A 155 -4.12 -16.74 -12.05
CA ASP A 155 -3.60 -17.23 -13.33
C ASP A 155 -3.52 -16.15 -14.42
N PHE A 156 -4.49 -15.22 -14.47
CA PHE A 156 -4.49 -14.15 -15.45
C PHE A 156 -3.28 -13.23 -15.26
N TYR A 157 -3.12 -12.67 -14.06
CA TYR A 157 -2.05 -11.71 -13.80
C TYR A 157 -0.68 -12.37 -13.74
N LEU A 158 -0.57 -13.58 -13.19
CA LEU A 158 0.70 -14.32 -13.18
C LEU A 158 1.17 -14.63 -14.61
N SER A 159 0.25 -15.03 -15.50
CA SER A 159 0.57 -15.26 -16.92
C SER A 159 0.89 -13.97 -17.65
N ALA A 160 0.12 -12.90 -17.42
CA ALA A 160 0.32 -11.63 -18.09
C ALA A 160 1.62 -10.96 -17.66
N THR A 161 2.01 -11.10 -16.38
CA THR A 161 3.18 -10.42 -15.82
C THR A 161 4.44 -11.26 -15.80
N TYR A 162 4.40 -12.53 -16.24
CA TYR A 162 5.58 -13.38 -16.24
C TYR A 162 6.72 -12.72 -17.05
N PRO A 163 7.88 -12.44 -16.42
CA PRO A 163 8.93 -11.64 -17.06
C PRO A 163 9.53 -12.43 -18.23
N PRO A 164 9.60 -11.85 -19.44
CA PRO A 164 10.25 -12.52 -20.56
C PRO A 164 11.77 -12.56 -20.35
N PRO A 165 12.48 -13.51 -20.98
CA PRO A 165 13.94 -13.53 -20.97
C PRO A 165 14.53 -12.18 -21.39
N ILE A 166 15.66 -11.82 -20.78
CA ILE A 166 16.27 -10.50 -20.96
C ILE A 166 16.79 -10.34 -22.38
N ASP A 167 17.37 -11.39 -22.94
CA ASP A 167 17.89 -11.43 -24.31
C ASP A 167 16.81 -11.83 -25.35
N SER A 168 15.52 -11.73 -25.00
CA SER A 168 14.44 -12.08 -25.91
C SER A 168 14.39 -11.09 -27.08
N THR A 169 14.64 -11.59 -28.30
CA THR A 169 14.49 -10.81 -29.54
C THR A 169 13.05 -10.79 -30.07
N THR A 170 12.17 -11.63 -29.50
CA THR A 170 10.78 -11.79 -29.94
C THR A 170 9.81 -10.87 -29.19
N ILE A 171 10.12 -10.50 -27.94
CA ILE A 171 9.29 -9.62 -27.11
C ILE A 171 10.09 -8.36 -26.79
N LEU A 172 9.80 -7.29 -27.53
CA LEU A 172 10.42 -5.98 -27.34
C LEU A 172 9.64 -5.18 -26.28
N LEU A 173 10.21 -5.07 -25.08
CA LEU A 173 9.69 -4.23 -23.99
C LEU A 173 10.60 -3.01 -23.80
N SER A 174 10.01 -1.85 -23.53
CA SER A 174 10.79 -0.72 -23.01
C SER A 174 11.31 -1.01 -21.61
N ALA A 175 12.37 -0.30 -21.18
CA ALA A 175 12.92 -0.41 -19.84
C ALA A 175 11.85 -0.25 -18.74
N THR A 176 10.95 0.72 -18.90
CA THR A 176 9.82 0.96 -17.97
C THR A 176 8.83 -0.20 -17.95
N GLN A 177 8.45 -0.74 -19.11
CA GLN A 177 7.52 -1.87 -19.20
C GLN A 177 8.14 -3.12 -18.55
N ARG A 178 9.40 -3.43 -18.88
CA ARG A 178 10.12 -4.56 -18.31
C ARG A 178 10.22 -4.45 -16.79
N ALA A 179 10.62 -3.29 -16.27
CA ALA A 179 10.70 -3.05 -14.84
C ALA A 179 9.32 -3.17 -14.15
N SER A 180 8.27 -2.59 -14.72
CA SER A 180 6.90 -2.63 -14.18
C SER A 180 6.35 -4.06 -14.11
N ILE A 181 6.42 -4.80 -15.23
CA ILE A 181 5.93 -6.17 -15.34
C ILE A 181 6.65 -7.11 -14.36
N SER A 182 7.99 -7.08 -14.36
CA SER A 182 8.80 -7.95 -13.51
C SER A 182 8.58 -7.65 -12.04
N THR A 183 8.51 -6.36 -11.67
CA THR A 183 8.22 -5.93 -10.29
C THR A 183 6.83 -6.41 -9.87
N MET A 184 5.80 -6.17 -10.69
CA MET A 184 4.43 -6.58 -10.39
C MET A 184 4.34 -8.10 -10.21
N HIS A 185 4.97 -8.88 -11.09
CA HIS A 185 4.93 -10.35 -11.04
C HIS A 185 5.35 -10.91 -9.69
N VAL A 186 6.45 -10.38 -9.14
CA VAL A 186 6.96 -10.84 -7.84
C VAL A 186 6.13 -10.24 -6.70
N PHE A 187 5.75 -8.95 -6.79
CA PHE A 187 5.06 -8.26 -5.70
C PHE A 187 3.68 -8.84 -5.39
N ILE A 188 2.89 -9.19 -6.42
CA ILE A 188 1.54 -9.76 -6.23
C ILE A 188 1.58 -11.11 -5.50
N GLN A 189 2.72 -11.81 -5.55
CA GLN A 189 2.95 -13.09 -4.88
C GLN A 189 3.48 -12.94 -3.44
N CYS A 190 3.97 -11.76 -3.03
CA CYS A 190 4.48 -11.53 -1.67
C CYS A 190 3.45 -11.86 -0.57
N PRO A 191 2.16 -11.51 -0.67
CA PRO A 191 1.16 -11.89 0.33
C PRO A 191 1.02 -13.41 0.51
N ARG A 192 1.16 -14.19 -0.58
CA ARG A 192 1.20 -15.65 -0.49
C ARG A 192 2.44 -16.14 0.25
N ALA A 193 3.60 -15.55 0.01
CA ALA A 193 4.83 -15.86 0.75
C ALA A 193 4.69 -15.54 2.24
N VAL A 194 4.12 -14.38 2.59
CA VAL A 194 3.80 -13.99 3.99
C VAL A 194 2.94 -15.06 4.66
N TYR A 195 1.86 -15.47 4.00
CA TYR A 195 0.95 -16.50 4.51
C TYR A 195 1.66 -17.83 4.74
N LEU A 196 2.45 -18.32 3.77
CA LEU A 196 3.15 -19.60 3.86
C LEU A 196 4.22 -19.60 4.97
N ILE A 197 5.01 -18.53 5.06
CA ILE A 197 6.02 -18.36 6.11
C ILE A 197 5.36 -18.34 7.48
N ARG A 198 4.30 -17.57 7.65
CA ARG A 198 3.54 -17.54 8.91
C ARG A 198 3.00 -18.90 9.28
N HIS A 199 2.42 -19.62 8.33
CA HIS A 199 1.91 -20.96 8.55
C HIS A 199 3.01 -21.93 9.00
N ALA A 200 4.19 -21.87 8.38
CA ALA A 200 5.35 -22.67 8.80
C ALA A 200 5.83 -22.31 10.22
N ILE A 201 5.93 -21.01 10.55
CA ILE A 201 6.33 -20.54 11.88
C ILE A 201 5.36 -21.01 12.96
N LEU A 202 4.05 -20.96 12.69
CA LEU A 202 3.02 -21.40 13.63
C LEU A 202 2.89 -22.92 13.74
N ASN A 203 3.38 -23.66 12.73
CA ASN A 203 3.30 -25.12 12.66
C ASN A 203 4.68 -25.73 12.31
N PRO A 204 5.69 -25.60 13.19
CA PRO A 204 7.07 -25.99 12.87
C PRO A 204 7.25 -27.49 12.61
N ASP A 205 6.34 -28.32 13.13
CA ASP A 205 6.35 -29.78 12.89
C ASP A 205 5.77 -30.16 11.51
N ASP A 206 5.11 -29.24 10.81
CA ASP A 206 4.61 -29.45 9.45
C ASP A 206 5.72 -29.17 8.42
N ALA A 207 6.48 -30.23 8.11
CA ALA A 207 7.51 -30.18 7.08
C ALA A 207 6.97 -29.77 5.69
N GLY A 208 5.69 -30.04 5.41
CA GLY A 208 5.04 -29.63 4.16
C GLY A 208 4.85 -28.12 4.09
N ALA A 209 4.43 -27.49 5.20
CA ALA A 209 4.33 -26.05 5.32
C ALA A 209 5.70 -25.36 5.15
N LEU A 210 6.74 -25.89 5.79
CA LEU A 210 8.09 -25.34 5.66
C LEU A 210 8.62 -25.47 4.22
N ALA A 211 8.47 -26.65 3.61
CA ALA A 211 8.87 -26.86 2.21
C ALA A 211 8.14 -25.90 1.25
N ALA A 212 6.83 -25.70 1.43
CA ALA A 212 6.06 -24.76 0.63
C ALA A 212 6.55 -23.30 0.80
N ALA A 213 6.86 -22.89 2.03
CA ALA A 213 7.37 -21.55 2.31
C ALA A 213 8.75 -21.30 1.67
N VAL A 214 9.69 -22.24 1.87
CA VAL A 214 11.04 -22.14 1.31
C VAL A 214 11.00 -22.19 -0.22
N SER A 215 10.34 -23.19 -0.82
CA SER A 215 10.27 -23.31 -2.27
C SER A 215 9.58 -22.13 -2.94
N HIS A 216 8.55 -21.56 -2.30
CA HIS A 216 7.94 -20.36 -2.84
C HIS A 216 8.89 -19.15 -2.74
N MET A 217 9.60 -18.98 -1.63
CA MET A 217 10.60 -17.91 -1.51
C MET A 217 11.72 -18.03 -2.56
N GLU A 218 12.22 -19.25 -2.80
CA GLU A 218 13.19 -19.53 -3.87
C GLU A 218 12.66 -19.10 -5.24
N SER A 219 11.39 -19.43 -5.55
CA SER A 219 10.78 -19.06 -6.83
C SER A 219 10.71 -17.54 -7.05
N LEU A 220 10.50 -16.77 -5.98
CA LEU A 220 10.46 -15.30 -6.06
C LEU A 220 11.85 -14.70 -6.26
N ILE A 221 12.87 -15.25 -5.60
CA ILE A 221 14.25 -14.74 -5.68
C ILE A 221 14.92 -15.14 -7.01
N GLN A 222 14.52 -16.26 -7.61
CA GLN A 222 15.02 -16.68 -8.92
C GLN A 222 14.67 -15.68 -10.04
N VAL A 223 13.66 -14.84 -9.86
CA VAL A 223 13.42 -13.71 -10.76
C VAL A 223 14.48 -12.65 -10.46
N ASP A 224 15.48 -12.52 -11.34
CA ASP A 224 16.53 -11.49 -11.22
C ASP A 224 15.98 -10.08 -11.51
N LEU A 225 15.23 -9.55 -10.55
CA LEU A 225 14.63 -8.22 -10.63
C LEU A 225 15.68 -7.13 -10.87
N SER A 226 16.90 -7.31 -10.36
CA SER A 226 17.96 -6.32 -10.51
C SER A 226 18.36 -6.16 -11.98
N GLN A 227 18.42 -7.27 -12.72
CA GLN A 227 18.72 -7.27 -14.14
C GLN A 227 17.54 -6.73 -14.97
N HIS A 228 16.30 -6.98 -14.56
CA HIS A 228 15.11 -6.45 -15.25
C HIS A 228 14.91 -4.93 -15.07
N VAL A 229 15.43 -4.37 -13.97
CA VAL A 229 15.23 -2.95 -13.60
C VAL A 229 16.47 -2.10 -13.92
N SER A 230 17.62 -2.70 -14.22
CA SER A 230 18.89 -1.99 -14.40
C SER A 230 18.85 -0.91 -15.48
N GLU A 231 18.24 -1.19 -16.64
CA GLU A 231 18.16 -0.23 -17.75
C GLU A 231 17.34 1.01 -17.35
N LEU A 232 16.22 0.81 -16.65
CA LEU A 232 15.41 1.92 -16.14
C LEU A 232 16.22 2.76 -15.15
N MET A 233 16.92 2.13 -14.21
CA MET A 233 17.71 2.83 -13.20
C MET A 233 18.82 3.67 -13.84
N GLN A 234 19.52 3.12 -14.83
CA GLN A 234 20.58 3.82 -15.55
C GLN A 234 20.05 5.01 -16.35
N ALA A 235 18.87 4.89 -16.95
CA ALA A 235 18.28 5.95 -17.76
C ALA A 235 17.61 7.05 -16.92
N ALA A 236 16.97 6.69 -15.80
CA ALA A 236 16.05 7.57 -15.09
C ALA A 236 16.60 8.15 -13.79
N VAL A 237 17.69 7.62 -13.22
CA VAL A 237 18.22 8.01 -11.90
C VAL A 237 19.55 8.73 -12.04
N THR A 238 19.66 9.93 -11.45
CA THR A 238 20.91 10.69 -11.34
C THR A 238 21.28 10.87 -9.88
N VAL A 239 22.54 10.63 -9.52
CA VAL A 239 23.04 10.84 -8.16
C VAL A 239 23.46 12.30 -7.97
N ALA A 240 22.79 13.00 -7.05
CA ALA A 240 23.17 14.34 -6.63
C ALA A 240 24.10 14.26 -5.41
N ALA A 241 25.30 14.83 -5.50
CA ALA A 241 26.30 14.86 -4.42
C ALA A 241 25.95 15.86 -3.30
N ILE A 242 24.71 15.78 -2.82
CA ILE A 242 24.15 16.66 -1.80
C ILE A 242 23.43 15.75 -0.79
N PRO A 243 23.81 15.79 0.50
CA PRO A 243 23.11 15.05 1.53
C PRO A 243 21.71 15.62 1.76
N PRO A 244 20.76 14.82 2.27
CA PRO A 244 19.40 15.31 2.55
C PRO A 244 19.38 16.33 3.69
N CYS A 245 20.19 16.14 4.73
CA CYS A 245 20.41 17.10 5.81
C CYS A 245 21.78 16.84 6.48
N PRO A 246 22.33 17.81 7.24
CA PRO A 246 23.62 17.67 7.88
C PRO A 246 23.70 16.52 8.89
N GLU A 247 22.60 16.21 9.61
CA GLU A 247 22.63 15.24 10.70
C GLU A 247 22.89 13.79 10.27
N ILE A 248 22.69 13.47 8.99
CA ILE A 248 22.90 12.12 8.45
C ILE A 248 23.83 12.11 7.22
N ALA A 249 24.55 13.20 6.97
CA ALA A 249 25.43 13.33 5.80
C ALA A 249 26.58 12.30 5.80
N ASP A 250 27.00 11.84 6.97
CA ASP A 250 28.01 10.78 7.14
C ASP A 250 27.49 9.39 6.72
N ILE A 251 26.18 9.15 6.81
CA ILE A 251 25.54 7.89 6.41
C ILE A 251 25.02 7.97 4.96
N MET A 252 24.47 9.14 4.59
CA MET A 252 23.83 9.39 3.31
C MET A 252 24.39 10.69 2.69
N PRO A 253 25.60 10.64 2.09
CA PRO A 253 26.28 11.83 1.57
C PRO A 253 25.70 12.36 0.25
N ASN A 254 24.84 11.58 -0.41
CA ASN A 254 24.21 11.90 -1.68
C ASN A 254 22.71 11.61 -1.66
N THR A 255 22.00 12.20 -2.62
CA THR A 255 20.56 12.03 -2.86
C THR A 255 20.33 11.58 -4.29
N LEU A 256 19.11 11.13 -4.60
CA LEU A 256 18.73 10.71 -5.95
C LEU A 256 17.81 11.76 -6.58
N GLU A 257 18.03 12.03 -7.86
CA GLU A 257 17.13 12.79 -8.71
C GLU A 257 16.58 11.87 -9.81
N PHE A 258 15.34 12.14 -10.21
CA PHE A 258 14.64 11.37 -11.22
C PHE A 258 14.27 12.27 -12.40
N ASP A 259 14.23 11.67 -13.60
CA ASP A 259 13.78 12.34 -14.82
C ASP A 259 12.29 12.75 -14.74
N CYS A 260 11.46 11.89 -14.14
CA CYS A 260 10.03 12.12 -13.93
C CYS A 260 9.46 11.37 -12.71
N VAL A 261 8.24 11.76 -12.31
CA VAL A 261 7.53 11.17 -11.15
C VAL A 261 7.24 9.68 -11.34
N GLN A 262 6.92 9.25 -12.58
CA GLN A 262 6.62 7.85 -12.87
C GLN A 262 7.85 6.95 -12.68
N SER A 263 9.02 7.40 -13.13
CA SER A 263 10.28 6.68 -12.88
C SER A 263 10.58 6.59 -11.39
N MET A 264 10.41 7.67 -10.62
CA MET A 264 10.57 7.63 -9.15
C MET A 264 9.64 6.57 -8.53
N ILE A 265 8.36 6.54 -8.89
CA ILE A 265 7.39 5.57 -8.35
C ILE A 265 7.84 4.13 -8.65
N LEU A 266 8.25 3.86 -9.89
CA LEU A 266 8.64 2.51 -10.29
C LEU A 266 9.95 2.07 -9.62
N CYS A 267 10.96 2.95 -9.56
CA CYS A 267 12.22 2.67 -8.88
C CYS A 267 12.03 2.45 -7.37
N THR A 268 11.22 3.29 -6.72
CA THR A 268 10.93 3.16 -5.28
C THR A 268 10.07 1.95 -4.98
N ARG A 269 9.18 1.54 -5.88
CA ARG A 269 8.44 0.28 -5.76
C ARG A 269 9.38 -0.95 -5.84
N TYR A 270 10.37 -0.93 -6.74
CA TYR A 270 11.39 -1.97 -6.80
C TYR A 270 12.20 -2.07 -5.49
N TRP A 271 12.72 -0.96 -4.95
CA TRP A 271 13.48 -1.00 -3.70
C TRP A 271 12.62 -1.41 -2.50
N MET A 272 11.35 -0.99 -2.47
CA MET A 272 10.39 -1.46 -1.47
C MET A 272 10.18 -2.98 -1.55
N LEU A 273 10.02 -3.53 -2.75
CA LEU A 273 9.91 -4.98 -2.97
C LEU A 273 11.16 -5.72 -2.47
N GLN A 274 12.37 -5.20 -2.74
CA GLN A 274 13.61 -5.79 -2.22
C GLN A 274 13.62 -5.84 -0.68
N ASN A 275 13.16 -4.77 -0.01
CA ASN A 275 13.07 -4.76 1.45
C ASN A 275 12.03 -5.74 2.01
N VAL A 276 10.92 -5.96 1.29
CA VAL A 276 9.92 -6.99 1.62
C VAL A 276 10.53 -8.38 1.48
N LEU A 277 11.14 -8.70 0.34
CA LEU A 277 11.78 -10.00 0.09
C LEU A 277 12.88 -10.30 1.12
N CYS A 278 13.71 -9.32 1.46
CA CYS A 278 14.72 -9.47 2.51
C CYS A 278 14.11 -9.72 3.89
N GLY A 279 12.97 -9.07 4.20
CA GLY A 279 12.23 -9.34 5.44
C GLY A 279 11.69 -10.77 5.52
N LEU A 280 11.10 -11.28 4.44
CA LEU A 280 10.60 -12.65 4.34
C LEU A 280 11.75 -13.68 4.50
N ALA A 281 12.88 -13.44 3.83
CA ALA A 281 14.06 -14.28 3.95
C ALA A 281 14.66 -14.25 5.37
N ASP A 282 14.74 -13.07 6.01
CA ASP A 282 15.20 -12.93 7.40
C ASP A 282 14.33 -13.76 8.35
N SER A 283 12.99 -13.75 8.18
CA SER A 283 12.09 -14.60 8.96
C SER A 283 12.38 -16.09 8.80
N LEU A 284 12.58 -16.56 7.56
CA LEU A 284 12.95 -17.96 7.30
C LEU A 284 14.29 -18.31 7.95
N TYR A 285 15.31 -17.47 7.85
CA TYR A 285 16.61 -17.74 8.50
C TYR A 285 16.52 -17.74 10.03
N ARG A 286 15.68 -16.91 10.64
CA ARG A 286 15.55 -16.84 12.09
C ARG A 286 14.85 -18.07 12.67
N HIS A 287 13.82 -18.58 12.00
CA HIS A 287 13.03 -19.72 12.49
C HIS A 287 13.52 -21.07 11.96
N PHE A 288 14.07 -21.11 10.75
CA PHE A 288 14.48 -22.33 10.03
C PHE A 288 15.89 -22.18 9.41
N PRO A 289 16.93 -21.95 10.24
CA PRO A 289 18.26 -21.59 9.75
C PRO A 289 18.91 -22.69 8.89
N ALA A 290 18.67 -23.96 9.20
CA ALA A 290 19.28 -25.08 8.46
C ALA A 290 18.66 -25.21 7.06
N GLU A 291 17.34 -25.18 6.98
CA GLU A 291 16.58 -25.31 5.74
C GLU A 291 16.79 -24.10 4.83
N ALA A 292 16.76 -22.88 5.40
CA ALA A 292 17.08 -21.67 4.67
C ALA A 292 18.53 -21.67 4.15
N ALA A 293 19.49 -22.20 4.92
CA ALA A 293 20.89 -22.30 4.48
C ALA A 293 21.13 -23.35 3.38
N LEU A 294 20.26 -24.36 3.26
CA LEU A 294 20.31 -25.37 2.21
C LEU A 294 19.55 -24.97 0.93
N SER A 295 18.76 -23.91 1.01
CA SER A 295 17.95 -23.38 -0.09
C SER A 295 18.75 -22.47 -1.05
N LEU A 296 18.09 -22.00 -2.11
CA LEU A 296 18.59 -20.97 -3.03
C LEU A 296 18.42 -19.54 -2.51
N ILE A 297 17.93 -19.36 -1.29
CA ILE A 297 17.82 -18.04 -0.66
C ILE A 297 19.25 -17.49 -0.43
N PRO A 298 19.53 -16.21 -0.78
CA PRO A 298 20.84 -15.61 -0.55
C PRO A 298 21.22 -15.64 0.93
N PRO A 299 22.50 -15.85 1.25
CA PRO A 299 22.94 -15.92 2.65
C PRO A 299 22.68 -14.61 3.39
N PRO A 300 22.54 -14.63 4.73
CA PRO A 300 22.18 -13.46 5.55
C PRO A 300 23.03 -12.21 5.30
N ASP A 301 24.35 -12.36 5.12
CA ASP A 301 25.25 -11.23 4.84
C ASP A 301 24.92 -10.55 3.51
N ARG A 302 24.58 -11.35 2.48
CA ARG A 302 24.20 -10.82 1.17
C ARG A 302 22.83 -10.15 1.23
N LEU A 303 21.88 -10.75 1.94
CA LEU A 303 20.57 -10.14 2.18
C LEU A 303 20.71 -8.79 2.87
N ARG A 304 21.51 -8.70 3.96
CA ARG A 304 21.75 -7.43 4.67
C ARG A 304 22.26 -6.33 3.75
N ILE A 305 23.15 -6.64 2.81
CA ILE A 305 23.65 -5.66 1.84
C ILE A 305 22.53 -5.15 0.94
N ILE A 306 21.75 -6.07 0.34
CA ILE A 306 20.64 -5.73 -0.57
C ILE A 306 19.58 -4.89 0.18
N ASP A 307 19.29 -5.30 1.40
CA ASP A 307 18.27 -4.72 2.26
C ASP A 307 18.63 -3.27 2.66
N VAL A 308 19.85 -3.06 3.17
CA VAL A 308 20.36 -1.73 3.52
C VAL A 308 20.49 -0.83 2.30
N ASP A 309 20.99 -1.35 1.18
CA ASP A 309 21.13 -0.57 -0.04
C ASP A 309 19.78 -0.08 -0.56
N SER A 310 18.77 -0.96 -0.60
CA SER A 310 17.41 -0.61 -0.99
C SER A 310 16.80 0.43 -0.04
N ALA A 311 17.00 0.27 1.27
CA ALA A 311 16.53 1.22 2.28
C ALA A 311 17.12 2.62 2.08
N LEU A 312 18.42 2.67 1.77
CA LEU A 312 19.13 3.91 1.49
C LEU A 312 18.61 4.55 0.21
N HIS A 313 18.39 3.81 -0.88
CA HIS A 313 17.85 4.38 -2.12
C HIS A 313 16.45 5.00 -1.93
N LEU A 314 15.60 4.37 -1.13
CA LEU A 314 14.31 4.93 -0.74
C LEU A 314 14.48 6.25 0.04
N ALA A 315 15.35 6.27 1.05
CA ALA A 315 15.64 7.47 1.82
C ALA A 315 16.25 8.60 0.97
N LYS A 316 17.14 8.28 0.03
CA LYS A 316 17.77 9.24 -0.89
C LYS A 316 16.77 9.88 -1.86
N SER A 317 15.63 9.22 -2.12
CA SER A 317 14.58 9.69 -3.03
C SER A 317 13.75 10.85 -2.44
N LEU A 318 13.74 10.98 -1.11
CA LEU A 318 12.87 11.92 -0.39
C LEU A 318 13.11 13.38 -0.77
N ARG A 319 14.37 13.78 -0.96
CA ARG A 319 14.71 15.17 -1.30
C ARG A 319 14.10 15.57 -2.65
N TRP A 320 14.20 14.71 -3.65
CA TRP A 320 13.60 14.97 -4.96
C TRP A 320 12.08 14.96 -4.88
N ALA A 321 11.48 14.01 -4.16
CA ALA A 321 10.03 13.96 -3.95
C ALA A 321 9.48 15.28 -3.35
N ASN A 322 10.14 15.80 -2.31
CA ASN A 322 9.79 17.07 -1.66
C ASN A 322 9.98 18.30 -2.56
N SER A 323 10.81 18.20 -3.60
CA SER A 323 11.09 19.31 -4.52
C SER A 323 9.99 19.52 -5.58
N ILE A 324 9.11 18.53 -5.79
CA ILE A 324 8.14 18.56 -6.90
C ILE A 324 7.05 19.61 -6.71
N SER A 325 6.42 19.64 -5.53
CA SER A 325 5.44 20.68 -5.21
C SER A 325 5.24 20.85 -3.72
N GLN A 326 5.34 22.09 -3.27
CA GLN A 326 5.06 22.47 -1.88
C GLN A 326 3.55 22.63 -1.63
N ASN A 327 2.80 23.02 -2.66
CA ASN A 327 1.36 23.32 -2.54
C ASN A 327 0.48 22.07 -2.66
N LEU A 328 0.98 21.03 -3.35
CA LEU A 328 0.32 19.75 -3.50
C LEU A 328 1.36 18.62 -3.33
N PRO A 329 1.73 18.29 -2.08
CA PRO A 329 2.78 17.34 -1.72
C PRO A 329 2.34 15.87 -1.91
N LEU A 330 1.81 15.53 -3.09
CA LEU A 330 1.37 14.19 -3.45
C LEU A 330 2.53 13.22 -3.70
N VAL A 331 3.66 13.71 -4.23
CA VAL A 331 4.83 12.88 -4.50
C VAL A 331 5.47 12.34 -3.21
N PRO A 332 5.73 13.16 -2.17
CA PRO A 332 6.21 12.61 -0.89
C PRO A 332 5.15 11.74 -0.20
N LEU A 333 3.85 12.05 -0.35
CA LEU A 333 2.78 11.16 0.12
C LEU A 333 2.85 9.78 -0.54
N ARG A 334 3.09 9.70 -1.86
CA ARG A 334 3.23 8.43 -2.56
C ARG A 334 4.48 7.65 -2.13
N LEU A 335 5.52 8.36 -1.71
CA LEU A 335 6.77 7.77 -1.19
C LEU A 335 6.63 7.28 0.26
N HIS A 336 5.58 7.68 0.98
CA HIS A 336 5.37 7.34 2.39
C HIS A 336 5.38 5.83 2.65
N THR A 337 4.67 5.05 1.82
CA THR A 337 4.66 3.58 1.87
C THR A 337 6.05 2.95 1.78
N PRO A 338 6.80 3.18 0.71
CA PRO A 338 8.18 2.71 0.64
C PRO A 338 9.03 3.13 1.85
N LEU A 339 8.88 4.36 2.35
CA LEU A 339 9.67 4.83 3.50
C LEU A 339 9.34 4.10 4.80
N GLN A 340 8.08 3.77 5.05
CA GLN A 340 7.73 2.96 6.22
C GLN A 340 8.35 1.57 6.15
N ILE A 341 8.31 0.94 4.98
CA ILE A 341 8.91 -0.38 4.77
C ILE A 341 10.44 -0.34 4.90
N SER A 342 11.08 0.77 4.51
CA SER A 342 12.54 0.97 4.62
C SER A 342 13.05 1.15 6.06
N ILE A 343 12.16 1.15 7.06
CA ILE A 343 12.51 1.08 8.49
C ILE A 343 12.91 -0.35 8.87
N GLY A 344 12.29 -1.36 8.26
CA GLY A 344 12.51 -2.79 8.53
C GLY A 344 13.98 -3.23 8.50
N PRO A 345 14.80 -2.84 7.50
CA PRO A 345 16.22 -3.18 7.42
C PRO A 345 17.03 -2.73 8.64
N TRP A 346 16.78 -1.50 9.10
CA TRP A 346 17.46 -0.95 10.28
C TRP A 346 16.99 -1.63 11.55
N TYR A 347 15.69 -1.92 11.65
CA TYR A 347 15.12 -2.68 12.76
C TYR A 347 15.71 -4.09 12.84
N ARG A 348 15.82 -4.81 11.72
CA ARG A 348 16.47 -6.13 11.64
C ARG A 348 17.92 -6.10 12.11
N ILE A 349 18.70 -5.09 11.73
CA ILE A 349 20.09 -4.93 12.21
C ILE A 349 20.13 -4.77 13.73
N LEU A 350 19.28 -3.90 14.28
CA LEU A 350 19.18 -3.68 15.73
C LEU A 350 18.79 -4.97 16.46
N ARG A 351 17.81 -5.71 15.93
CA ARG A 351 17.37 -7.00 16.47
C ARG A 351 18.50 -8.05 16.44
N ASN A 352 19.08 -8.31 15.28
CA ASN A 352 20.03 -9.41 15.07
C ASN A 352 21.31 -9.23 15.90
N ILE A 353 21.80 -8.00 16.05
CA ILE A 353 23.01 -7.73 16.84
C ILE A 353 22.73 -7.81 18.36
N SER A 354 21.54 -7.41 18.82
CA SER A 354 21.16 -7.54 20.25
C SER A 354 21.06 -8.99 20.73
N PHE A 355 20.76 -9.95 19.85
CA PHE A 355 20.69 -11.38 20.20
C PHE A 355 22.05 -12.10 20.20
N GLN A 356 23.06 -11.59 19.50
CA GLN A 356 24.35 -12.28 19.34
C GLN A 356 25.34 -12.09 20.51
N HIS A 357 25.11 -11.15 21.44
CA HIS A 357 26.11 -10.78 22.46
C HIS A 357 25.58 -10.62 23.90
N PRO A 358 25.48 -11.72 24.66
CA PRO A 358 25.71 -11.67 26.11
C PRO A 358 27.21 -11.81 26.46
N HIS A 359 27.99 -12.58 25.68
CA HIS A 359 29.36 -12.99 26.07
C HIS A 359 30.31 -13.23 24.88
N SER A 360 31.05 -12.22 24.42
CA SER A 360 32.25 -12.43 23.56
C SER A 360 33.33 -11.37 23.84
N PRO A 361 34.61 -11.76 24.07
CA PRO A 361 35.63 -10.87 24.62
C PRO A 361 36.54 -10.19 23.56
N HIS A 362 36.12 -10.05 22.30
CA HIS A 362 36.94 -9.45 21.25
C HIS A 362 36.68 -7.94 21.06
N ILE A 363 37.65 -7.11 21.46
CA ILE A 363 37.55 -5.64 21.55
C ILE A 363 37.35 -4.94 20.20
N ASP A 364 37.96 -5.43 19.11
CA ASP A 364 37.86 -4.78 17.79
C ASP A 364 36.50 -5.02 17.10
N LEU A 365 35.96 -6.24 17.25
CA LEU A 365 34.60 -6.60 16.80
C LEU A 365 33.52 -5.77 17.52
N LEU A 366 33.76 -5.37 18.76
CA LEU A 366 32.84 -4.51 19.51
C LEU A 366 32.76 -3.09 18.93
N SER A 367 33.84 -2.57 18.31
CA SER A 367 33.86 -1.21 17.76
C SER A 367 33.08 -1.08 16.45
N GLU A 368 33.29 -2.00 15.50
CA GLU A 368 32.53 -2.04 14.24
C GLU A 368 31.04 -2.32 14.48
N THR A 369 30.75 -3.25 15.39
CA THR A 369 29.37 -3.58 15.78
C THR A 369 28.67 -2.39 16.45
N ALA A 370 29.36 -1.68 17.35
CA ALA A 370 28.82 -0.47 17.97
C ALA A 370 28.58 0.65 16.94
N PHE A 371 29.46 0.79 15.94
CA PHE A 371 29.25 1.73 14.84
C PHE A 371 28.01 1.38 14.02
N GLU A 372 27.84 0.13 13.62
CA GLU A 372 26.68 -0.32 12.84
C GLU A 372 25.36 -0.21 13.62
N LEU A 373 25.38 -0.51 14.93
CA LEU A 373 24.23 -0.28 15.82
C LEU A 373 23.85 1.20 15.88
N SER A 374 24.84 2.08 16.08
CA SER A 374 24.63 3.54 16.12
C SER A 374 24.08 4.05 14.80
N ARG A 375 24.64 3.59 13.68
CA ARG A 375 24.17 3.91 12.33
C ARG A 375 22.73 3.47 12.11
N ALA A 376 22.39 2.23 12.46
CA ALA A 376 21.04 1.68 12.31
C ALA A 376 20.02 2.42 13.18
N ALA A 377 20.36 2.72 14.44
CA ALA A 377 19.49 3.49 15.34
C ALA A 377 19.22 4.90 14.80
N ARG A 378 20.26 5.60 14.31
CA ARG A 378 20.13 6.93 13.71
C ARG A 378 19.26 6.90 12.46
N MET A 379 19.48 5.94 11.55
CA MET A 379 18.68 5.82 10.32
C MET A 379 17.23 5.48 10.62
N LYS A 380 16.96 4.52 11.53
CA LYS A 380 15.60 4.17 11.96
C LYS A 380 14.85 5.40 12.48
N ALA A 381 15.44 6.11 13.44
CA ALA A 381 14.84 7.29 14.04
C ALA A 381 14.62 8.42 13.01
N TRP A 382 15.59 8.65 12.13
CA TRP A 382 15.49 9.66 11.08
C TRP A 382 14.36 9.34 10.09
N ILE A 383 14.25 8.10 9.60
CA ILE A 383 13.19 7.71 8.65
C ILE A 383 11.80 7.81 9.29
N ILE A 384 11.64 7.39 10.55
CA ILE A 384 10.38 7.56 11.30
C ILE A 384 10.01 9.06 11.39
N ALA A 385 10.97 9.92 11.71
CA ALA A 385 10.74 11.36 11.75
C ALA A 385 10.31 11.91 10.38
N GLN A 386 10.93 11.45 9.27
CA GLN A 386 10.51 11.86 7.92
C GLN A 386 9.09 11.38 7.56
N CYS A 387 8.71 10.15 7.95
CA CYS A 387 7.34 9.66 7.76
C CYS A 387 6.34 10.55 8.52
N ASN A 388 6.65 10.90 9.77
CA ASN A 388 5.80 11.76 10.60
C ASN A 388 5.70 13.20 10.07
N LEU A 389 6.72 13.72 9.38
CA LEU A 389 6.63 14.99 8.67
C LEU A 389 5.61 14.93 7.53
N ILE A 390 5.57 13.83 6.76
CA ILE A 390 4.59 13.62 5.70
C ILE A 390 3.17 13.55 6.30
N HIS A 391 2.97 12.78 7.38
CA HIS A 391 1.67 12.73 8.07
C HIS A 391 1.22 14.11 8.56
N THR A 392 2.11 14.87 9.19
CA THR A 392 1.82 16.22 9.66
C THR A 392 1.41 17.14 8.51
N GLN A 393 2.04 17.02 7.34
CA GLN A 393 1.69 17.80 6.15
C GLN A 393 0.29 17.50 5.62
N TRP A 394 -0.22 16.30 5.88
CA TRP A 394 -1.54 15.82 5.45
C TRP A 394 -2.59 15.80 6.56
N ASP A 395 -2.28 16.38 7.74
CA ASP A 395 -3.17 16.45 8.92
C ASP A 395 -3.63 15.05 9.40
N VAL A 396 -2.68 14.11 9.40
CA VAL A 396 -2.87 12.71 9.78
C VAL A 396 -2.06 12.40 11.05
N SER A 397 -2.56 11.49 11.88
CA SER A 397 -1.89 11.02 13.11
C SER A 397 -0.48 10.51 12.83
N ILE A 398 0.49 10.95 13.63
CA ILE A 398 1.88 10.47 13.54
C ILE A 398 1.98 9.00 13.92
N VAL A 399 2.96 8.32 13.33
CA VAL A 399 3.24 6.90 13.56
C VAL A 399 3.94 6.72 14.90
N GLU A 400 3.47 5.74 15.66
CA GLU A 400 4.10 5.20 16.84
C GLU A 400 5.09 4.09 16.46
N GLU A 401 6.24 4.06 17.12
CA GLU A 401 7.33 3.16 16.74
C GLU A 401 6.98 1.68 16.95
N SER A 402 6.50 1.27 18.14
CA SER A 402 6.24 -0.16 18.43
C SER A 402 5.25 -0.78 17.46
N PRO A 403 4.05 -0.21 17.25
CA PRO A 403 3.07 -0.80 16.35
C PRO A 403 3.57 -0.87 14.90
N LEU A 404 4.35 0.12 14.45
CA LEU A 404 4.96 0.11 13.13
C LEU A 404 5.95 -1.05 12.96
N LEU A 405 6.81 -1.28 13.95
CA LEU A 405 7.78 -2.38 13.89
C LEU A 405 7.09 -3.75 13.91
N GLU A 406 6.05 -3.90 14.73
CA GLU A 406 5.22 -5.11 14.78
C GLU A 406 4.45 -5.35 13.48
N ALA A 407 3.96 -4.28 12.82
CA ALA A 407 3.36 -4.38 11.49
C ALA A 407 4.36 -4.83 10.43
N LEU A 408 5.61 -4.34 10.47
CA LEU A 408 6.67 -4.78 9.56
C LEU A 408 7.04 -6.25 9.76
N ASP A 409 7.04 -6.73 11.00
CA ASP A 409 7.23 -8.15 11.32
C ASP A 409 6.05 -8.99 10.80
N ALA A 410 4.81 -8.54 11.01
CA ALA A 410 3.64 -9.21 10.44
C ALA A 410 3.72 -9.29 8.91
N MET A 411 4.15 -8.22 8.23
CA MET A 411 4.40 -8.20 6.78
C MET A 411 5.59 -9.08 6.35
N ALA A 412 6.42 -9.53 7.28
CA ALA A 412 7.51 -10.48 7.04
C ALA A 412 7.13 -11.93 7.40
N GLY A 413 5.84 -12.20 7.66
CA GLY A 413 5.33 -13.54 7.98
C GLY A 413 5.34 -13.88 9.47
N GLU A 414 5.71 -12.97 10.37
CA GLU A 414 5.54 -13.21 11.81
C GLU A 414 4.04 -13.26 12.20
N PRO A 415 3.71 -13.76 13.40
CA PRO A 415 2.34 -13.74 13.92
C PRO A 415 1.71 -12.34 13.85
N ILE A 416 0.44 -12.28 13.49
CA ILE A 416 -0.32 -11.03 13.45
C ILE A 416 -0.61 -10.62 14.91
N PRO A 417 -0.23 -9.40 15.35
CA PRO A 417 -0.53 -8.94 16.70
C PRO A 417 -2.04 -8.82 16.95
N ASP A 418 -2.49 -9.13 18.17
CA ASP A 418 -3.91 -9.05 18.56
C ASP A 418 -4.52 -7.63 18.36
N TRP A 419 -3.70 -6.58 18.37
CA TRP A 419 -4.13 -5.21 18.12
C TRP A 419 -4.24 -4.84 16.64
N LEU A 420 -3.65 -5.61 15.72
CA LEU A 420 -3.65 -5.30 14.29
C LEU A 420 -4.96 -5.81 13.68
N PRO A 421 -5.82 -4.95 13.09
CA PRO A 421 -7.08 -5.43 12.54
C PRO A 421 -6.80 -6.24 11.28
N ILE A 422 -7.27 -7.47 11.21
CA ILE A 422 -7.18 -8.29 10.00
C ILE A 422 -8.16 -7.82 8.92
N ARG A 423 -9.15 -6.99 9.28
CA ARG A 423 -10.15 -6.50 8.32
C ARG A 423 -10.65 -5.10 8.68
N VAL A 424 -10.90 -4.29 7.66
CA VAL A 424 -11.52 -2.95 7.76
C VAL A 424 -12.79 -2.97 6.92
N ARG A 425 -13.94 -2.71 7.55
CA ARG A 425 -15.25 -2.61 6.88
C ARG A 425 -15.78 -1.19 6.95
N PHE A 426 -16.68 -0.86 6.03
CA PHE A 426 -17.47 0.35 6.09
C PHE A 426 -18.95 -0.03 6.06
N GLU A 427 -19.70 0.45 7.04
CA GLU A 427 -21.13 0.14 7.21
C GLU A 427 -21.92 1.44 7.28
N ALA A 428 -23.14 1.44 6.74
CA ALA A 428 -24.03 2.58 6.83
C ALA A 428 -24.75 2.54 8.19
N GLU A 429 -24.45 3.50 9.06
CA GLU A 429 -25.12 3.71 10.34
C GLU A 429 -25.79 5.07 10.33
N ASP A 430 -27.11 5.11 10.53
CA ASP A 430 -27.93 6.35 10.51
C ASP A 430 -27.75 7.23 9.25
N GLY A 431 -27.40 6.62 8.12
CA GLY A 431 -27.17 7.30 6.85
C GLY A 431 -25.75 7.87 6.67
N GLU A 432 -24.87 7.64 7.64
CA GLU A 432 -23.43 7.94 7.55
C GLU A 432 -22.62 6.65 7.33
N MET A 433 -21.51 6.75 6.60
CA MET A 433 -20.59 5.62 6.41
C MET A 433 -19.61 5.57 7.56
N VAL A 434 -19.68 4.52 8.37
CA VAL A 434 -18.84 4.32 9.55
C VAL A 434 -17.82 3.22 9.29
N MET A 435 -16.56 3.49 9.62
CA MET A 435 -15.48 2.50 9.56
C MET A 435 -15.53 1.57 10.77
N LYS A 436 -15.47 0.26 10.52
CA LYS A 436 -15.37 -0.81 11.52
C LYS A 436 -14.07 -1.60 11.33
N LEU A 437 -13.47 -2.01 12.44
CA LEU A 437 -12.23 -2.78 12.48
C LEU A 437 -12.52 -4.16 13.04
N ASP A 438 -12.16 -5.20 12.30
CA ASP A 438 -12.28 -6.59 12.72
C ASP A 438 -10.90 -7.14 13.08
N TYR A 439 -10.87 -7.84 14.21
CA TYR A 439 -9.66 -8.45 14.77
C TYR A 439 -9.81 -9.98 14.76
N GLU A 440 -8.68 -10.67 14.56
CA GLU A 440 -8.63 -12.11 14.77
C GLU A 440 -8.64 -12.37 16.27
N ASN A 441 -9.57 -13.19 16.77
CA ASN A 441 -9.46 -13.66 18.14
C ASN A 441 -8.79 -15.04 18.20
N LYS A 442 -8.32 -15.41 19.40
CA LYS A 442 -7.60 -16.67 19.68
C LYS A 442 -8.39 -17.95 19.35
N THR A 443 -9.67 -17.85 18.97
CA THR A 443 -10.54 -18.97 18.57
C THR A 443 -10.96 -18.92 17.09
N GLY A 444 -10.43 -17.97 16.30
CA GLY A 444 -10.77 -17.80 14.88
C GLY A 444 -12.13 -17.13 14.62
N SER A 445 -12.74 -16.52 15.64
CA SER A 445 -13.95 -15.70 15.52
C SER A 445 -13.62 -14.20 15.48
N TYR A 446 -14.54 -13.39 14.95
CA TYR A 446 -14.33 -11.95 14.77
C TYR A 446 -14.98 -11.18 15.92
N SER A 447 -14.26 -10.26 16.56
CA SER A 447 -14.78 -9.36 17.60
C SER A 447 -14.58 -7.90 17.18
N GLU A 448 -15.63 -7.09 17.29
CA GLU A 448 -15.60 -5.65 16.98
C GLU A 448 -15.00 -4.78 18.12
N ARG A 449 -14.63 -5.37 19.26
CA ARG A 449 -14.29 -4.59 20.47
C ARG A 449 -12.85 -4.76 20.93
N TYR A 450 -12.17 -3.62 21.05
CA TYR A 450 -11.06 -3.42 21.97
C TYR A 450 -11.53 -2.66 23.22
N ASP A 451 -11.00 -3.03 24.38
CA ASP A 451 -11.13 -2.28 25.63
C ASP A 451 -9.97 -1.28 25.70
N VAL A 452 -10.22 -0.02 25.31
CA VAL A 452 -9.21 1.07 25.24
C VAL A 452 -8.98 1.71 26.62
N SER A 453 -9.06 0.92 27.69
CA SER A 453 -8.96 1.44 29.06
C SER A 453 -7.53 1.73 29.54
N GLU A 454 -6.50 1.52 28.72
CA GLU A 454 -5.16 2.01 29.01
C GLU A 454 -4.93 3.41 28.39
N PRO A 455 -4.69 4.45 29.21
CA PRO A 455 -4.48 5.80 28.70
C PRO A 455 -3.12 5.92 28.02
N SER A 456 -3.08 6.19 26.71
CA SER A 456 -1.84 6.64 26.08
C SER A 456 -1.47 8.05 26.61
N PRO A 457 -0.19 8.31 26.92
CA PRO A 457 0.21 9.59 27.46
C PRO A 457 0.43 10.59 26.32
N ARG A 458 -0.52 11.51 26.13
CA ARG A 458 -0.32 12.98 26.14
C ARG A 458 -1.34 13.72 25.28
N GLU A 459 -1.79 14.84 25.85
CA GLU A 459 -2.62 15.86 25.23
C GLU A 459 -2.04 16.35 23.90
N ARG A 460 -2.93 16.55 22.92
CA ARG A 460 -2.65 17.26 21.67
C ARG A 460 -2.13 18.67 22.01
N MET A 461 -0.83 18.89 21.79
CA MET A 461 -0.26 20.24 21.72
C MET A 461 -0.69 20.89 20.39
N PRO A 462 -1.28 22.09 20.39
CA PRO A 462 -1.57 22.82 19.16
C PRO A 462 -0.27 23.34 18.51
N HIS A 463 -0.29 23.43 17.17
CA HIS A 463 0.79 23.95 16.33
C HIS A 463 1.39 25.28 16.80
N PRO A 464 2.72 25.46 16.73
CA PRO A 464 3.34 26.78 16.78
C PRO A 464 3.23 27.40 15.37
N GLY A 465 2.20 28.20 15.15
CA GLY A 465 2.06 28.91 13.88
C GLY A 465 0.94 29.92 13.93
N ILE A 466 1.32 31.20 14.05
CA ILE A 466 0.51 32.44 13.99
C ILE A 466 0.07 32.96 15.39
N PRO A 467 0.73 34.00 15.93
CA PRO A 467 0.22 34.76 17.06
C PRO A 467 -1.07 35.49 16.66
N GLY A 468 -2.16 35.30 17.41
CA GLY A 468 -3.32 36.20 17.34
C GLY A 468 -4.68 35.61 16.97
N GLN A 469 -4.90 34.29 16.99
CA GLN A 469 -6.27 33.73 16.96
C GLN A 469 -6.67 33.20 18.33
N GLU A 470 -7.26 34.07 19.15
CA GLU A 470 -8.08 33.65 20.29
C GLU A 470 -9.45 33.20 19.77
N TRP A 471 -9.70 31.89 19.75
CA TRP A 471 -11.07 31.38 19.69
C TRP A 471 -11.55 31.04 21.10
N GLN A 472 -12.60 31.76 21.50
CA GLN A 472 -13.20 31.74 22.83
C GLN A 472 -13.57 30.32 23.29
N ARG A 473 -12.99 29.88 24.40
CA ARG A 473 -13.61 28.92 25.32
C ARG A 473 -13.90 29.63 26.62
N GLN A 474 -15.08 30.22 26.74
CA GLN A 474 -15.58 30.66 28.04
C GLN A 474 -16.20 29.47 28.77
N ASN A 475 -15.68 29.26 29.98
CA ASN A 475 -16.29 28.61 31.15
C ASN A 475 -16.68 27.13 31.01
N ILE A 476 -16.05 26.28 31.84
CA ILE A 476 -16.69 25.74 33.05
C ILE A 476 -15.59 25.12 33.93
N GLY A 477 -15.58 25.55 35.19
CA GLY A 477 -14.55 25.25 36.17
C GLY A 477 -14.49 23.80 36.62
N VAL A 478 -13.28 23.43 37.00
CA VAL A 478 -12.93 22.22 37.74
C VAL A 478 -13.72 22.18 39.04
N GLN A 479 -14.56 21.15 39.22
CA GLN A 479 -14.97 20.70 40.55
C GLN A 479 -14.42 19.30 40.77
N SER A 480 -13.70 19.15 41.87
CA SER A 480 -13.04 17.93 42.31
C SER A 480 -13.83 17.23 43.43
N LEU A 481 -13.81 15.89 43.37
CA LEU A 481 -14.02 14.88 44.44
C LEU A 481 -15.48 14.64 44.90
N PRO A 482 -15.87 13.45 45.46
CA PRO A 482 -15.03 12.45 46.16
C PRO A 482 -15.26 10.95 45.84
N PHE A 483 -14.33 10.11 46.31
CA PHE A 483 -14.41 8.65 46.40
C PHE A 483 -15.49 8.17 47.40
N ARG A 484 -16.19 7.05 47.11
CA ARG A 484 -16.56 6.02 48.11
C ARG A 484 -17.00 4.68 47.49
N GLU A 485 -16.60 3.62 48.20
CA GLU A 485 -16.70 2.17 47.99
C GLU A 485 -18.11 1.54 48.03
N ASP A 486 -18.20 0.37 47.37
CA ASP A 486 -18.98 -0.86 47.60
C ASP A 486 -20.39 -0.84 48.22
N ARG A 487 -21.34 -1.46 47.47
CA ARG A 487 -22.10 -2.66 47.88
C ARG A 487 -23.10 -3.14 46.81
N GLY A 488 -22.92 -4.38 46.36
CA GLY A 488 -23.91 -5.47 46.30
C GLY A 488 -25.26 -5.30 45.56
N GLY A 489 -25.44 -6.14 44.53
CA GLY A 489 -26.57 -7.08 44.47
C GLY A 489 -27.86 -6.70 43.70
N GLY A 490 -27.99 -7.20 42.48
CA GLY A 490 -29.20 -7.87 41.96
C GLY A 490 -30.39 -7.05 41.44
N GLY A 491 -30.91 -7.45 40.27
CA GLY A 491 -32.34 -7.33 39.92
C GLY A 491 -32.66 -6.52 38.66
N HIS A 492 -33.19 -7.20 37.65
CA HIS A 492 -33.88 -6.60 36.49
C HIS A 492 -35.08 -5.74 36.89
N GLY A 493 -35.32 -4.67 36.13
CA GLY A 493 -36.58 -3.93 36.15
C GLY A 493 -36.53 -2.67 35.30
N ALA A 494 -37.08 -2.72 34.08
CA ALA A 494 -37.28 -1.55 33.23
C ALA A 494 -38.26 -0.58 33.91
N GLY A 495 -37.83 0.66 34.13
CA GLY A 495 -38.65 1.76 34.60
C GLY A 495 -38.08 3.08 34.07
N PHE A 496 -38.80 3.71 33.15
CA PHE A 496 -38.53 5.07 32.68
C PHE A 496 -38.70 6.05 33.85
N ASP A 497 -37.65 6.81 34.19
CA ASP A 497 -37.75 7.94 35.10
C ASP A 497 -37.50 9.29 34.41
N LYS A 498 -38.33 10.24 34.80
CA LYS A 498 -38.58 11.55 34.21
C LYS A 498 -37.52 12.56 34.65
N ARG A 499 -36.35 12.56 34.01
CA ARG A 499 -35.52 13.76 33.86
C ARG A 499 -34.90 13.75 32.46
N GLY A 500 -35.47 14.55 31.56
CA GLY A 500 -34.99 14.71 30.19
C GLY A 500 -33.58 15.28 30.10
N LYS A 501 -32.58 14.41 30.28
CA LYS A 501 -31.20 14.62 29.88
C LYS A 501 -30.77 13.41 29.08
N ASN A 502 -30.73 13.62 27.76
CA ASN A 502 -30.27 12.65 26.76
C ASN A 502 -28.90 12.09 27.17
N ALA A 503 -28.75 10.77 27.10
CA ALA A 503 -27.49 10.04 27.26
C ALA A 503 -26.53 10.23 26.06
N CYS A 504 -26.58 11.37 25.37
CA CYS A 504 -25.84 11.66 24.15
C CYS A 504 -24.64 12.61 24.36
N LEU A 505 -24.24 12.88 25.61
CA LEU A 505 -23.22 13.89 25.92
C LEU A 505 -22.17 13.42 26.93
N ALA A 506 -21.92 12.12 27.03
CA ALA A 506 -20.63 11.65 27.52
C ALA A 506 -19.62 11.77 26.37
N PRO A 507 -18.54 12.55 26.48
CA PRO A 507 -17.48 12.51 25.47
C PRO A 507 -16.84 11.13 25.57
N SER A 508 -17.03 10.28 24.56
CA SER A 508 -16.28 9.04 24.44
C SER A 508 -14.83 9.40 24.15
N TRP A 509 -13.95 9.21 25.12
CA TRP A 509 -12.50 9.38 24.95
C TRP A 509 -11.89 8.15 24.26
N SER A 510 -12.48 7.72 23.14
CA SER A 510 -11.92 6.70 22.27
C SER A 510 -11.19 7.40 21.13
N PRO A 511 -9.95 7.01 20.78
CA PRO A 511 -9.32 7.45 19.53
C PRO A 511 -10.22 7.07 18.35
N ARG A 512 -10.28 7.91 17.31
CA ARG A 512 -11.02 7.56 16.09
C ARG A 512 -10.34 6.35 15.45
N ALA A 513 -11.10 5.42 14.88
CA ALA A 513 -10.53 4.24 14.20
C ALA A 513 -9.46 4.62 13.16
N VAL A 514 -9.68 5.74 12.46
CA VAL A 514 -8.72 6.28 11.49
C VAL A 514 -7.42 6.76 12.16
N ASP A 515 -7.49 7.35 13.36
CA ASP A 515 -6.30 7.74 14.12
C ASP A 515 -5.46 6.53 14.49
N VAL A 516 -6.10 5.40 14.85
CA VAL A 516 -5.43 4.14 15.17
C VAL A 516 -4.75 3.55 13.92
N LEU A 517 -5.43 3.52 12.77
CA LEU A 517 -4.82 3.04 11.52
C LEU A 517 -3.58 3.87 11.16
N HIS A 518 -3.70 5.20 11.31
CA HIS A 518 -2.61 6.13 11.02
C HIS A 518 -1.45 6.06 12.00
N SER A 519 -1.73 5.96 13.31
CA SER A 519 -0.68 5.87 14.32
C SER A 519 0.02 4.53 14.34
N THR A 520 -0.62 3.46 13.86
CA THR A 520 -0.03 2.12 13.88
C THR A 520 0.77 1.76 12.63
N GLY A 521 0.95 2.71 11.72
CA GLY A 521 1.70 2.48 10.48
C GLY A 521 0.91 1.74 9.40
N ARG A 522 -0.39 1.50 9.60
CA ARG A 522 -1.30 0.99 8.57
C ARG A 522 -1.73 2.14 7.64
N ASN A 523 -0.75 2.80 7.01
CA ASN A 523 -0.96 4.07 6.29
C ASN A 523 -0.87 4.07 4.79
N LEU A 524 -1.02 2.91 4.21
CA LEU A 524 -0.66 2.70 2.84
C LEU A 524 -1.94 2.33 2.13
N CYS A 525 -2.61 3.36 1.62
CA CYS A 525 -3.66 3.31 0.59
C CYS A 525 -4.21 1.90 0.40
N SER A 526 -5.01 1.40 1.34
CA SER A 526 -5.56 0.07 1.15
C SER A 526 -6.71 -0.25 2.07
N THR A 527 -7.73 -0.81 1.44
CA THR A 527 -8.94 -1.34 2.03
C THR A 527 -8.98 -2.83 1.92
N SER A 528 -9.25 -3.37 3.10
CA SER A 528 -10.33 -4.28 3.41
C SER A 528 -10.10 -5.75 3.10
N GLY A 529 -9.80 -6.49 4.16
CA GLY A 529 -10.37 -7.82 4.35
C GLY A 529 -11.89 -7.78 4.16
N TRP A 530 -12.40 -8.60 3.23
CA TRP A 530 -13.79 -9.03 3.24
C TRP A 530 -13.83 -10.56 3.10
N TRP A 531 -14.15 -11.22 4.22
CA TRP A 531 -14.43 -12.66 4.41
C TRP A 531 -13.26 -13.65 4.26
N PRO A 532 -13.24 -14.73 5.08
CA PRO A 532 -12.35 -15.87 4.87
C PRO A 532 -12.83 -16.72 3.69
N ASP A 533 -11.92 -17.10 2.80
CA ASP A 533 -12.13 -18.24 1.92
C ASP A 533 -12.23 -19.49 2.80
N ASN A 534 -13.45 -20.02 2.96
CA ASN A 534 -13.64 -21.36 3.50
C ASN A 534 -13.29 -22.38 2.42
N GLU A 535 -12.56 -23.44 2.78
CA GLU A 535 -12.13 -24.57 1.93
C GLU A 535 -13.30 -25.44 1.36
N ARG A 536 -14.50 -24.90 1.16
CA ARG A 536 -15.70 -25.66 0.76
C ARG A 536 -16.44 -25.20 -0.49
N THR A 537 -15.92 -24.27 -1.27
CA THR A 537 -16.43 -24.03 -2.63
C THR A 537 -15.37 -24.43 -3.65
N GLY A 538 -15.33 -25.74 -3.89
CA GLY A 538 -14.41 -26.37 -4.82
C GLY A 538 -14.73 -26.13 -6.29
N THR A 539 -13.68 -26.37 -7.08
CA THR A 539 -13.68 -27.01 -8.41
C THR A 539 -14.57 -26.42 -9.49
N VAL A 540 -13.93 -25.74 -10.46
CA VAL A 540 -14.08 -26.09 -11.89
C VAL A 540 -12.71 -25.93 -12.58
N LEU A 541 -12.13 -27.07 -12.98
CA LEU A 541 -11.13 -27.19 -14.05
C LEU A 541 -11.82 -26.95 -15.40
N LEU A 542 -11.13 -26.31 -16.35
CA LEU A 542 -10.79 -26.90 -17.66
C LEU A 542 -9.98 -25.94 -18.55
N ASP A 543 -8.92 -26.52 -19.11
CA ASP A 543 -8.10 -26.17 -20.29
C ASP A 543 -8.44 -24.90 -21.11
N SER A 544 -7.41 -24.11 -21.40
CA SER A 544 -6.93 -23.99 -22.79
C SER A 544 -5.53 -23.37 -22.86
N THR A 545 -4.60 -24.18 -23.35
CA THR A 545 -3.30 -23.86 -23.93
C THR A 545 -3.30 -22.65 -24.88
N HIS A 546 -2.15 -21.96 -24.89
CA HIS A 546 -1.72 -20.87 -25.79
C HIS A 546 -2.33 -19.49 -25.53
N LYS A 547 -1.64 -18.67 -24.73
CA LYS A 547 -1.77 -17.21 -24.81
C LYS A 547 -0.39 -16.58 -24.96
N VAL A 548 -0.19 -16.01 -26.14
CA VAL A 548 0.88 -15.09 -26.49
C VAL A 548 0.81 -13.89 -25.54
N SER A 549 1.97 -13.43 -25.05
CA SER A 549 2.09 -12.31 -24.12
C SER A 549 1.35 -11.08 -24.65
N VAL A 550 0.53 -10.45 -23.80
CA VAL A 550 -0.22 -9.20 -24.12
C VAL A 550 0.73 -8.05 -24.51
N PHE A 551 2.03 -8.19 -24.25
CA PHE A 551 3.06 -7.21 -24.57
C PHE A 551 3.85 -7.49 -25.87
N SER A 552 3.55 -8.56 -26.60
CA SER A 552 4.23 -8.81 -27.87
C SER A 552 3.62 -7.98 -29.00
N ARG A 553 4.32 -6.95 -29.48
CA ARG A 553 4.21 -6.54 -30.87
C ARG A 553 5.06 -7.50 -31.70
N VAL A 554 4.41 -8.44 -32.38
CA VAL A 554 5.07 -9.22 -33.43
C VAL A 554 5.27 -8.26 -34.60
N GLU A 555 6.52 -7.91 -34.89
CA GLU A 555 6.85 -7.25 -36.15
C GLU A 555 6.63 -8.27 -37.27
N ASP A 556 5.68 -7.96 -38.16
CA ASP A 556 5.42 -8.71 -39.38
C ASP A 556 6.62 -8.53 -40.31
N THR A 557 7.66 -9.35 -40.11
CA THR A 557 8.82 -9.40 -40.99
C THR A 557 8.40 -10.15 -42.24
N GLY A 558 8.01 -9.38 -43.25
CA GLY A 558 7.70 -9.88 -44.58
C GLY A 558 8.85 -10.74 -45.12
N ALA A 559 8.62 -12.05 -45.16
CA ALA A 559 9.31 -12.98 -46.04
C ALA A 559 8.27 -13.96 -46.58
N GLY A 560 8.02 -13.86 -47.88
CA GLY A 560 6.98 -14.60 -48.58
C GLY A 560 7.13 -16.12 -48.47
N GLY A 561 6.00 -16.77 -48.24
CA GLY A 561 5.79 -18.20 -48.38
C GLY A 561 4.30 -18.44 -48.53
N GLY A 562 3.79 -18.29 -49.75
CA GLY A 562 2.36 -18.43 -50.05
C GLY A 562 1.86 -19.85 -49.75
N VAL A 563 0.78 -19.94 -48.99
CA VAL A 563 -0.10 -21.11 -48.99
C VAL A 563 -1.49 -20.60 -49.41
N VAL A 564 -1.81 -20.87 -50.67
CA VAL A 564 -3.12 -20.64 -51.28
C VAL A 564 -4.06 -21.71 -50.74
N PHE A 565 -5.06 -21.35 -49.94
CA PHE A 565 -6.25 -22.19 -49.76
C PHE A 565 -7.27 -21.82 -50.84
N GLY A 566 -7.37 -22.72 -51.82
CA GLY A 566 -8.28 -22.60 -52.95
C GLY A 566 -9.74 -22.67 -52.54
N ASN A 567 -10.50 -21.73 -53.08
CA ASN A 567 -11.95 -21.75 -53.12
C ASN A 567 -12.41 -22.94 -53.99
N GLY A 568 -13.19 -23.86 -53.41
CA GLY A 568 -13.66 -25.05 -54.10
C GLY A 568 -15.05 -25.44 -53.64
N GLY A 569 -16.05 -24.63 -53.99
CA GLY A 569 -17.43 -25.08 -53.98
C GLY A 569 -17.71 -25.92 -55.22
N GLN A 570 -18.20 -27.15 -55.05
CA GLN A 570 -19.05 -27.79 -56.05
C GLN A 570 -19.98 -28.84 -55.43
N ARG A 571 -21.28 -28.68 -55.75
CA ARG A 571 -22.37 -29.64 -55.61
C ARG A 571 -22.16 -30.83 -56.57
N HIS A 572 -22.53 -32.04 -56.15
CA HIS A 572 -23.68 -32.81 -56.68
C HIS A 572 -23.60 -34.28 -56.26
N GLY A 573 -24.75 -34.83 -55.88
CA GLY A 573 -24.99 -36.22 -55.49
C GLY A 573 -26.23 -36.29 -54.61
#